data_AF-A0A927AZ30-F1
#
_entry.id   AF-A0A927AZ30-F1
#
_cell.length_a   1.000
_cell.length_b   1.000
_cell.length_c   1.000
_cell.angle_alpha   90.00
_cell.angle_beta   90.00
_cell.angle_gamma   90.00
#
_symmetry.space_group_name_H-M   'P 1'
#
loop_
_entity.id
_entity.type
_entity.pdbx_description
1 polymer ?
#
loop_
_entity_poly.entity_id
_entity_poly.type
_entity_poly.pdbx_seq_one_letter_code
_entity_poly.pdbx_strand_id
1 'polypeptide(L)'
;MRDRRFVAEHRGGPLGKQQQHDLLEWASACVKHVLDRIGEQSNQPLLDILKVGHAWKQGKASVGDARKAALNAIAMAKQLEDPVKIAITRAVGHVVAVAHIAGHSLKAADYALKAINKDGRPLEQQWQHEQLPSSIKTIVLTARK
;
A
#
# COMPACT_ATOMS: atom_id res chain seq x y z
N MET A 1 -14.36 -5.04 12.59
CA MET A 1 -13.62 -6.32 12.72
C MET A 1 -12.63 -6.41 11.57
N ARG A 2 -11.39 -6.88 11.79
CA ARG A 2 -10.41 -7.05 10.69
C ARG A 2 -10.85 -8.23 9.82
N ASP A 3 -10.80 -8.07 8.50
CA ASP A 3 -11.11 -9.15 7.56
C ASP A 3 -10.12 -10.31 7.76
N ARG A 4 -10.63 -11.48 8.17
CA ARG A 4 -9.79 -12.65 8.47
C ARG A 4 -8.99 -13.12 7.25
N ARG A 5 -9.44 -12.84 6.03
CA ARG A 5 -8.76 -13.23 4.78
C ARG A 5 -7.39 -12.56 4.61
N PHE A 6 -7.12 -11.49 5.36
CA PHE A 6 -5.85 -10.75 5.35
C PHE A 6 -4.98 -11.03 6.59
N VAL A 7 -5.31 -12.07 7.35
CA VAL A 7 -4.50 -12.51 8.50
C VAL A 7 -3.55 -13.61 8.02
N ALA A 8 -2.25 -13.43 8.27
CA ALA A 8 -1.21 -14.37 7.86
C ALA A 8 -1.33 -15.72 8.59
N GLU A 9 -0.90 -16.81 7.95
CA GLU A 9 -0.91 -18.18 8.49
C GLU A 9 -0.25 -18.28 9.87
N HIS A 10 0.95 -17.72 10.03
CA HIS A 10 1.68 -17.71 11.32
C HIS A 10 0.97 -16.91 12.42
N ARG A 11 -0.13 -16.21 12.10
CA ARG A 11 -1.00 -15.48 13.04
C ARG A 11 -2.40 -16.10 13.15
N GLY A 12 -2.61 -17.32 12.65
CA GLY A 12 -3.87 -18.06 12.73
C GLY A 12 -4.92 -17.67 11.67
N GLY A 13 -4.50 -17.07 10.56
CA GLY A 13 -5.35 -16.78 9.41
C GLY A 13 -5.04 -17.64 8.18
N PRO A 14 -5.74 -17.43 7.05
CA PRO A 14 -5.59 -18.23 5.83
C PRO A 14 -4.60 -17.62 4.81
N LEU A 15 -4.02 -16.43 5.07
CA LEU A 15 -3.22 -15.74 4.06
C LEU A 15 -1.80 -16.29 4.03
N GLY A 16 -1.43 -16.90 2.90
CA GLY A 16 -0.09 -17.42 2.67
C GLY A 16 0.96 -16.31 2.55
N LYS A 17 2.23 -16.64 2.87
CA LYS A 17 3.36 -15.69 2.76
C LYS A 17 3.48 -15.08 1.36
N GLN A 18 3.31 -15.89 0.31
CA GLN A 18 3.38 -15.40 -1.06
C GLN A 18 2.25 -14.41 -1.37
N GLN A 19 1.03 -14.68 -0.94
CA GLN A 19 -0.08 -13.73 -1.12
C GLN A 19 0.16 -12.41 -0.38
N GLN A 20 0.82 -12.44 0.78
CA GLN A 20 1.22 -11.22 1.48
C GLN A 20 2.26 -10.41 0.69
N HIS A 21 3.21 -11.07 0.02
CA HIS A 21 4.14 -10.42 -0.90
C HIS A 21 3.41 -9.85 -2.12
N ASP A 22 2.48 -10.59 -2.72
CA ASP A 22 1.69 -10.13 -3.86
C ASP A 22 0.84 -8.89 -3.49
N LEU A 23 0.28 -8.86 -2.27
CA LEU A 23 -0.45 -7.70 -1.74
C LEU A 23 0.45 -6.47 -1.55
N LEU A 24 1.70 -6.66 -1.11
CA LEU A 24 2.68 -5.58 -1.00
C LEU A 24 3.01 -5.00 -2.37
N GLU A 25 3.26 -5.86 -3.36
CA GLU A 25 3.64 -5.45 -4.71
C GLU A 25 2.50 -4.75 -5.43
N TRP A 26 1.30 -5.30 -5.37
CA TRP A 26 0.11 -4.66 -5.92
C TRP A 26 -0.13 -3.29 -5.28
N ALA A 27 -0.08 -3.18 -3.95
CA ALA A 27 -0.23 -1.90 -3.27
C ALA A 27 0.88 -0.90 -3.66
N SER A 28 2.11 -1.39 -3.81
CA SER A 28 3.25 -0.58 -4.28
C SER A 28 3.02 -0.06 -5.70
N ALA A 29 2.50 -0.89 -6.61
CA ALA A 29 2.19 -0.51 -7.97
C ALA A 29 1.10 0.57 -8.02
N CYS A 30 0.02 0.41 -7.25
CA CYS A 30 -1.03 1.42 -7.10
C CYS A 30 -0.47 2.78 -6.65
N VAL A 31 0.37 2.77 -5.61
CA VAL A 31 0.96 4.02 -5.08
C VAL A 31 1.94 4.65 -6.08
N LYS A 32 2.79 3.85 -6.74
CA LYS A 32 3.73 4.36 -7.75
C LYS A 32 3.03 4.96 -8.96
N HIS A 33 1.95 4.33 -9.42
CA HIS A 33 1.14 4.86 -10.52
C HIS A 33 0.54 6.22 -10.17
N VAL A 34 -0.02 6.36 -8.96
CA VAL A 34 -0.54 7.66 -8.51
C VAL A 34 0.57 8.69 -8.31
N LEU A 35 1.74 8.31 -7.79
CA LEU A 35 2.89 9.22 -7.67
C LEU A 35 3.26 9.83 -9.02
N ASP A 36 3.29 9.03 -10.10
CA ASP A 36 3.54 9.51 -11.46
C ASP A 36 2.45 10.47 -11.94
N ARG A 37 1.18 10.09 -11.75
CA ARG A 37 0.04 10.92 -12.17
C ARG A 37 -0.05 12.28 -11.48
N ILE A 38 0.49 12.42 -10.27
CA ILE A 38 0.51 13.67 -9.52
C ILE A 38 1.85 14.41 -9.60
N GLY A 39 2.81 13.93 -10.37
CA GLY A 39 4.12 14.57 -10.55
C GLY A 39 5.08 14.41 -9.36
N GLU A 40 4.91 13.38 -8.54
CA GLU A 40 5.71 13.07 -7.34
C GLU A 40 6.54 11.78 -7.49
N GLN A 41 6.71 11.27 -8.72
CA GLN A 41 7.49 10.05 -9.02
C GLN A 41 8.96 10.12 -8.60
N SER A 42 9.53 11.33 -8.51
CA SER A 42 10.91 11.58 -8.10
C SER A 42 11.05 11.98 -6.62
N ASN A 43 9.98 11.86 -5.81
CA ASN A 43 10.01 12.23 -4.41
C ASN A 43 10.84 11.23 -3.58
N GLN A 44 12.14 11.54 -3.42
CA GLN A 44 13.12 10.64 -2.81
C GLN A 44 12.73 10.15 -1.40
N PRO A 45 12.24 11.00 -0.47
CA PRO A 45 11.76 10.55 0.83
C PRO A 45 10.66 9.46 0.76
N LEU A 46 9.69 9.62 -0.15
CA LEU A 46 8.62 8.63 -0.33
C LEU A 46 9.14 7.33 -0.96
N LEU A 47 10.04 7.44 -1.95
CA LEU A 47 10.68 6.29 -2.58
C LEU A 47 11.52 5.49 -1.58
N ASP A 48 12.23 6.15 -0.68
CA ASP A 48 13.04 5.49 0.35
C ASP A 48 12.19 4.71 1.35
N ILE A 49 11.01 5.23 1.70
CA ILE A 49 10.05 4.46 2.50
C ILE A 49 9.60 3.21 1.73
N LEU A 50 9.19 3.34 0.46
CA LEU A 50 8.77 2.20 -0.36
C LEU A 50 9.87 1.12 -0.50
N LYS A 51 11.15 1.51 -0.57
CA LYS A 51 12.28 0.57 -0.60
C LYS A 51 12.32 -0.34 0.63
N VAL A 52 11.88 0.12 1.81
CA VAL A 52 11.82 -0.72 3.02
C VAL A 52 10.84 -1.88 2.86
N GLY A 53 9.69 -1.64 2.21
CA GLY A 53 8.73 -2.70 1.91
C GLY A 53 9.34 -3.76 0.98
N HIS A 54 10.02 -3.31 -0.07
CA HIS A 54 10.72 -4.22 -0.99
C HIS A 54 11.85 -5.00 -0.30
N ALA A 55 12.64 -4.34 0.56
CA ALA A 55 13.67 -4.99 1.36
C ALA A 55 13.08 -6.05 2.30
N TRP A 56 11.91 -5.80 2.91
CA TRP A 56 11.20 -6.79 3.73
C TRP A 56 10.80 -8.03 2.92
N LYS A 57 10.23 -7.84 1.71
CA LYS A 57 9.93 -8.95 0.79
C LYS A 57 11.17 -9.80 0.49
N GLN A 58 12.33 -9.16 0.33
CA GLN A 58 13.62 -9.82 0.07
C GLN A 58 14.28 -10.43 1.33
N GLY A 59 13.66 -10.32 2.52
CA GLY A 59 14.26 -10.76 3.78
C GLY A 59 15.40 -9.89 4.30
N LYS A 60 15.58 -8.69 3.74
CA LYS A 60 16.65 -7.72 4.10
C LYS A 60 16.21 -6.67 5.11
N ALA A 61 14.93 -6.61 5.44
CA ALA A 61 14.38 -5.74 6.48
C ALA A 61 13.39 -6.51 7.34
N SER A 62 13.34 -6.17 8.63
CA SER A 62 12.41 -6.78 9.58
C SER A 62 11.01 -6.16 9.48
N VAL A 63 10.02 -6.82 10.09
CA VAL A 63 8.69 -6.20 10.31
C VAL A 63 8.80 -4.94 11.17
N GLY A 64 9.79 -4.87 12.08
CA GLY A 64 10.07 -3.69 12.90
C GLY A 64 10.51 -2.50 12.05
N ASP A 65 11.41 -2.72 11.09
CA ASP A 65 11.89 -1.69 10.16
C ASP A 65 10.75 -1.16 9.30
N ALA A 66 9.91 -2.06 8.77
CA ALA A 66 8.73 -1.68 7.99
C ALA A 66 7.73 -0.86 8.81
N ARG A 67 7.51 -1.21 10.09
CA ARG A 67 6.68 -0.42 11.02
C ARG A 67 7.27 0.96 11.29
N LYS A 68 8.59 1.05 11.51
CA LYS A 68 9.28 2.34 11.71
C LYS A 68 9.13 3.23 10.47
N ALA A 69 9.32 2.67 9.28
CA ALA A 69 9.11 3.39 8.01
C ALA A 69 7.66 3.85 7.83
N ALA A 70 6.67 3.01 8.20
CA ALA A 70 5.26 3.40 8.20
C ALA A 70 4.98 4.59 9.13
N LEU A 71 5.56 4.58 10.34
CA LEU A 71 5.43 5.66 11.31
C LEU A 71 6.08 6.95 10.81
N ASN A 72 7.24 6.85 10.15
CA ASN A 72 7.89 8.01 9.50
C ASN A 72 6.98 8.63 8.44
N ALA A 73 6.33 7.82 7.58
CA ALA A 73 5.36 8.33 6.60
C ALA A 73 4.19 9.05 7.28
N ILE A 74 3.67 8.51 8.40
CA ILE A 74 2.60 9.16 9.18
C ILE A 74 3.08 10.50 9.74
N ALA A 75 4.30 10.56 10.27
CA ALA A 75 4.87 11.80 10.79
C ALA A 75 5.03 12.86 9.67
N MET A 76 5.55 12.46 8.50
CA MET A 76 5.64 13.33 7.32
C MET A 76 4.27 13.85 6.90
N ALA A 77 3.28 12.96 6.79
CA ALA A 77 1.91 13.34 6.39
C ALA A 77 1.23 14.31 7.37
N LYS A 78 1.68 14.40 8.62
CA LYS A 78 1.16 15.38 9.61
C LYS A 78 1.75 16.78 9.43
N GLN A 79 2.88 16.92 8.74
CA GLN A 79 3.55 18.20 8.48
C GLN A 79 3.14 18.82 7.13
N LEU A 80 2.29 18.14 6.37
CA LEU A 80 1.82 18.59 5.07
C LEU A 80 0.45 19.26 5.21
N GLU A 81 0.19 20.25 4.37
CA GLU A 81 -1.10 20.94 4.28
C GLU A 81 -1.92 20.50 3.05
N ASP A 82 -1.24 20.17 1.95
CA ASP A 82 -1.87 19.73 0.71
C ASP A 82 -2.56 18.36 0.88
N PRO A 83 -3.89 18.26 0.72
CA PRO A 83 -4.63 17.01 0.85
C PRO A 83 -4.16 15.88 -0.06
N VAL A 84 -3.68 16.20 -1.27
CA VAL A 84 -3.14 15.22 -2.24
C VAL A 84 -1.84 14.64 -1.71
N LYS A 85 -0.92 15.51 -1.26
CA LYS A 85 0.37 15.09 -0.69
C LYS A 85 0.21 14.34 0.62
N ILE A 86 -0.75 14.76 1.47
CA ILE A 86 -1.12 14.03 2.68
C ILE A 86 -1.62 12.62 2.32
N ALA A 87 -2.52 12.50 1.34
CA ALA A 87 -3.10 11.22 0.95
C ALA A 87 -2.06 10.26 0.38
N ILE A 88 -1.21 10.70 -0.55
CA ILE A 88 -0.19 9.84 -1.16
C ILE A 88 0.89 9.44 -0.15
N THR A 89 1.29 10.34 0.76
CA THR A 89 2.25 10.02 1.83
C THR A 89 1.68 8.96 2.78
N ARG A 90 0.39 9.05 3.13
CA ARG A 90 -0.29 8.00 3.92
C ARG A 90 -0.39 6.69 3.15
N ALA A 91 -0.60 6.74 1.84
CA ALA A 91 -0.62 5.56 0.98
C ALA A 91 0.72 4.81 1.04
N VAL A 92 1.84 5.53 0.89
CA VAL A 92 3.20 5.00 1.02
C VAL A 92 3.43 4.34 2.38
N GLY A 93 3.00 4.98 3.47
CA GLY A 93 3.07 4.39 4.82
C GLY A 93 2.27 3.10 4.96
N HIS A 94 1.10 3.02 4.31
CA HIS A 94 0.30 1.81 4.28
C HIS A 94 0.95 0.69 3.46
N VAL A 95 1.63 0.98 2.35
CA VAL A 95 2.37 -0.04 1.59
C VAL A 95 3.34 -0.78 2.49
N VAL A 96 4.23 -0.07 3.19
CA VAL A 96 5.21 -0.74 4.05
C VAL A 96 4.59 -1.41 5.28
N ALA A 97 3.43 -0.93 5.76
CA ALA A 97 2.70 -1.57 6.84
C ALA A 97 2.09 -2.95 6.46
N VAL A 98 2.04 -3.31 5.17
CA VAL A 98 1.64 -4.65 4.70
C VAL A 98 2.51 -5.74 5.33
N ALA A 99 3.80 -5.46 5.56
CA ALA A 99 4.72 -6.37 6.25
C ALA A 99 4.22 -6.79 7.64
N HIS A 100 3.57 -5.86 8.35
CA HIS A 100 3.01 -6.11 9.68
C HIS A 100 1.62 -6.77 9.62
N ILE A 101 0.73 -6.23 8.77
CA ILE A 101 -0.64 -6.70 8.57
C ILE A 101 -1.04 -6.50 7.11
N ALA A 102 -1.39 -7.59 6.43
CA ALA A 102 -1.63 -7.57 4.99
C ALA A 102 -2.80 -6.66 4.57
N GLY A 103 -3.81 -6.46 5.42
CA GLY A 103 -4.96 -5.59 5.14
C GLY A 103 -4.62 -4.11 4.96
N HIS A 104 -3.37 -3.70 5.23
CA HIS A 104 -2.89 -2.37 4.85
C HIS A 104 -2.78 -2.17 3.34
N SER A 105 -2.74 -3.24 2.53
CA SER A 105 -2.69 -3.14 1.07
C SER A 105 -3.94 -2.45 0.51
N LEU A 106 -5.12 -2.80 1.05
CA LEU A 106 -6.39 -2.15 0.69
C LEU A 106 -6.34 -0.66 1.02
N LYS A 107 -5.91 -0.33 2.24
CA LYS A 107 -5.79 1.07 2.69
C LYS A 107 -4.79 1.86 1.85
N ALA A 108 -3.67 1.26 1.46
CA ALA A 108 -2.69 1.92 0.61
C ALA A 108 -3.32 2.35 -0.71
N ALA A 109 -4.00 1.42 -1.37
CA ALA A 109 -4.62 1.69 -2.66
C ALA A 109 -5.85 2.62 -2.56
N ASP A 110 -6.62 2.57 -1.46
CA ASP A 110 -7.69 3.55 -1.18
C ASP A 110 -7.14 4.97 -0.95
N TYR A 111 -6.01 5.10 -0.24
CA TYR A 111 -5.36 6.40 -0.07
C TYR A 111 -4.72 6.91 -1.35
N ALA A 112 -4.20 6.02 -2.20
CA ALA A 112 -3.75 6.37 -3.55
C ALA A 112 -4.93 6.93 -4.37
N LEU A 113 -6.11 6.29 -4.34
CA LEU A 113 -7.33 6.81 -4.96
C LEU A 113 -7.74 8.18 -4.40
N LYS A 114 -7.58 8.41 -3.09
CA LYS A 114 -7.89 9.71 -2.46
C LYS A 114 -7.01 10.85 -2.97
N ALA A 115 -5.77 10.57 -3.39
CA ALA A 115 -4.86 11.55 -3.97
C ALA A 115 -5.23 11.93 -5.42
N ILE A 116 -6.08 11.15 -6.09
CA ILE A 116 -6.60 11.48 -7.41
C ILE A 116 -7.86 12.36 -7.30
N ASN A 117 -7.99 13.32 -8.23
CA ASN A 117 -9.18 14.14 -8.40
C ASN A 117 -10.43 13.26 -8.59
N LYS A 118 -11.61 13.76 -8.22
CA LYS A 118 -12.83 12.92 -8.22
C LYS A 118 -13.11 12.28 -9.58
N ASP A 119 -12.92 13.05 -10.66
CA ASP A 119 -13.22 12.60 -12.03
C ASP A 119 -12.22 11.55 -12.53
N GLY A 120 -10.98 11.54 -12.02
CA GLY A 120 -9.96 10.56 -12.38
C GLY A 120 -9.98 9.26 -11.56
N ARG A 121 -10.79 9.20 -10.49
CA ARG A 121 -10.86 8.03 -9.60
C ARG A 121 -11.42 6.77 -10.25
N PRO A 122 -12.47 6.82 -11.10
CA PRO A 122 -12.96 5.61 -11.76
C PRO A 122 -11.88 4.94 -12.62
N LEU A 123 -11.12 5.74 -13.39
CA LEU A 123 -10.02 5.25 -14.22
C LEU A 123 -8.88 4.68 -13.37
N GLU A 124 -8.52 5.36 -12.28
CA GLU A 124 -7.51 4.84 -11.34
C GLU A 124 -7.97 3.52 -10.72
N GLN A 125 -9.23 3.44 -10.28
CA GLN A 125 -9.76 2.25 -9.62
C GLN A 125 -9.79 1.05 -10.58
N GLN A 126 -10.19 1.27 -11.82
CA GLN A 126 -10.14 0.27 -12.87
C GLN A 126 -8.70 -0.22 -13.08
N TRP A 127 -7.74 0.69 -13.25
CA TRP A 127 -6.33 0.34 -13.41
C TRP A 127 -5.82 -0.51 -12.23
N GLN A 128 -6.12 -0.11 -10.99
CA GLN A 128 -5.75 -0.88 -9.81
C GLN A 128 -6.34 -2.30 -9.79
N HIS A 129 -7.55 -2.49 -10.33
CA HIS A 129 -8.16 -3.82 -10.45
C HIS A 129 -7.49 -4.68 -11.54
N GLU A 130 -7.07 -4.06 -12.64
CA GLU A 130 -6.34 -4.72 -13.73
C GLU A 130 -4.95 -5.19 -13.28
N GLN A 131 -4.32 -4.48 -12.34
CA GLN A 131 -3.01 -4.86 -11.78
C GLN A 131 -3.07 -6.00 -10.74
N LEU A 132 -4.24 -6.54 -10.42
CA LEU A 132 -4.35 -7.61 -9.41
C LEU A 132 -3.87 -8.96 -9.96
N PRO A 133 -2.83 -9.58 -9.37
CA PRO A 133 -2.48 -10.94 -9.71
C PRO A 133 -3.55 -11.93 -9.23
N SER A 134 -3.70 -13.03 -9.96
CA SER A 134 -4.76 -14.04 -9.73
C SER A 134 -4.78 -14.59 -8.30
N SER A 135 -3.63 -14.69 -7.63
CA SER A 135 -3.47 -15.20 -6.26
C SER A 135 -4.21 -14.37 -5.19
N ILE A 136 -4.46 -13.09 -5.45
CA ILE A 136 -5.09 -12.16 -4.49
C ILE A 136 -6.31 -11.44 -5.05
N LYS A 137 -6.58 -11.57 -6.36
CA LYS A 137 -7.67 -10.88 -7.06
C LYS A 137 -9.02 -11.03 -6.36
N THR A 138 -9.42 -12.27 -6.06
CA THR A 138 -10.71 -12.55 -5.41
C THR A 138 -10.81 -11.94 -4.02
N ILE A 139 -9.77 -12.08 -3.18
CA ILE A 139 -9.80 -11.56 -1.80
C ILE A 139 -9.80 -10.04 -1.76
N VAL A 140 -9.14 -9.37 -2.71
CA VAL A 140 -9.12 -7.90 -2.80
C VAL A 140 -10.45 -7.36 -3.31
N LEU A 141 -10.94 -7.88 -4.44
CA LEU A 141 -12.17 -7.37 -5.07
C LEU A 141 -13.40 -7.55 -4.18
N THR A 142 -13.47 -8.63 -3.41
CA THR A 142 -14.59 -8.88 -2.48
C THR A 142 -14.42 -8.21 -1.11
N ALA A 143 -13.27 -7.59 -0.84
CA ALA A 143 -13.04 -6.82 0.39
C ALA A 143 -13.20 -5.31 0.18
N ARG A 144 -12.98 -4.83 -1.04
CA ARG A 144 -13.30 -3.46 -1.46
C ARG A 144 -14.82 -3.32 -1.57
N LYS A 145 -15.39 -2.39 -0.82
CA LYS A 145 -16.81 -2.02 -0.87
C LYS A 145 -16.96 -0.65 -1.47
#